data_AF-A0A7X0DYU9-F1
#
_entry.id   AF-A0A7X0DYU9-F1
#
_cell.length_a   1.000
_cell.length_b   1.000
_cell.length_c   1.000
_cell.angle_alpha   90.00
_cell.angle_beta   90.00
_cell.angle_gamma   90.00
#
_symmetry.space_group_name_H-M   'P 1'
#
loop_
_entity.id
_entity.type
_entity.pdbx_description
1 polymer ?
#
loop_
_entity_poly.entity_id
_entity_poly.type
_entity_poly.pdbx_seq_one_letter_code
_entity_poly.pdbx_strand_id
1 'polypeptide(L)'
;MEKERLKYCIGRFDHYYDSVNSKSSVFLGLSTFIVGGLIAGYFAAVPYIKCGFWMHGLMTILIGLGVAIMITVIRAATPYLTKDTDSLHFFGAIACMDGPGFCAKSAAPCTDEDELKDLRNQVHQLASGLTGKFKKLKTAGILFTIQFYLFILLFLMILCNLK
;
A
#
# COMPACT_ATOMS: atom_id res chain seq x y z
N MET A 1 14.58 -30.74 5.47
CA MET A 1 14.40 -29.63 6.46
C MET A 1 14.39 -28.25 5.80
N GLU A 2 15.31 -27.93 4.88
CA GLU A 2 15.33 -26.61 4.24
C GLU A 2 14.05 -26.31 3.43
N LYS A 3 13.59 -27.25 2.62
CA LYS A 3 12.36 -27.14 1.82
C LYS A 3 11.15 -26.69 2.66
N GLU A 4 10.91 -27.36 3.79
CA GLU A 4 9.83 -27.02 4.71
C GLU A 4 10.00 -25.62 5.33
N ARG A 5 11.23 -25.23 5.68
CA ARG A 5 11.51 -23.86 6.15
C ARG A 5 11.19 -22.80 5.10
N LEU A 6 11.53 -23.04 3.83
CA LEU A 6 11.25 -22.12 2.73
C LEU A 6 9.73 -21.99 2.50
N LYS A 7 9.00 -23.10 2.46
CA LYS A 7 7.52 -23.11 2.37
C LYS A 7 6.87 -22.37 3.54
N TYR A 8 7.38 -22.59 4.76
CA TYR A 8 6.93 -21.86 5.95
C TYR A 8 7.16 -20.35 5.82
N CYS A 9 8.33 -19.91 5.31
CA CYS A 9 8.59 -18.50 5.04
C CYS A 9 7.61 -17.92 4.00
N ILE A 10 7.35 -18.63 2.91
CA ILE A 10 6.37 -18.21 1.89
C ILE A 10 4.99 -18.00 2.52
N GLY A 11 4.48 -18.96 3.30
CA GLY A 11 3.19 -18.82 3.98
C GLY A 11 3.13 -17.62 4.94
N ARG A 12 4.24 -17.30 5.64
CA ARG A 12 4.32 -16.07 6.45
C ARG A 12 4.28 -14.81 5.60
N PHE A 13 4.93 -14.82 4.44
CA PHE A 13 4.95 -13.67 3.55
C PHE A 13 3.59 -13.42 2.92
N ASP A 14 2.86 -14.45 2.53
CA ASP A 14 1.48 -14.33 2.02
C ASP A 14 0.59 -13.65 3.07
N HIS A 15 0.67 -14.09 4.33
CA HIS A 15 -0.04 -13.44 5.42
C HIS A 15 0.34 -11.95 5.60
N TYR A 16 1.62 -11.60 5.39
CA TYR A 16 2.05 -10.21 5.42
C TYR A 16 1.55 -9.40 4.22
N TYR A 17 1.41 -10.00 3.04
CA TYR A 17 0.80 -9.34 1.88
C TYR A 17 -0.67 -9.01 2.18
N ASP A 18 -1.41 -9.96 2.75
CA ASP A 18 -2.80 -9.75 3.19
C ASP A 18 -2.88 -8.64 4.23
N SER A 19 -1.97 -8.64 5.21
CA SER A 19 -1.91 -7.60 6.24
C SER A 19 -1.69 -6.20 5.64
N VAL A 20 -0.75 -6.05 4.70
CA VAL A 20 -0.50 -4.76 4.04
C VAL A 20 -1.70 -4.32 3.21
N ASN A 21 -2.31 -5.23 2.47
CA ASN A 21 -3.47 -4.92 1.64
C ASN A 21 -4.67 -4.50 2.52
N SER A 22 -4.92 -5.22 3.61
CA SER A 22 -5.97 -4.87 4.59
C SER A 22 -5.73 -3.49 5.23
N LYS A 23 -4.51 -3.22 5.71
CA LYS A 23 -4.13 -1.89 6.24
C LYS A 23 -4.27 -0.78 5.19
N SER A 24 -3.90 -1.07 3.94
CA SER A 24 -4.04 -0.13 2.82
C SER A 24 -5.50 0.21 2.58
N SER A 25 -6.41 -0.77 2.59
CA SER A 25 -7.85 -0.52 2.45
C SER A 25 -8.39 0.39 3.57
N VAL A 26 -7.97 0.15 4.82
CA VAL A 26 -8.36 1.01 5.96
C VAL A 26 -7.84 2.45 5.76
N PHE A 27 -6.58 2.61 5.37
CA PHE A 27 -5.97 3.92 5.15
C PHE A 27 -6.64 4.67 3.99
N LEU A 28 -6.99 3.96 2.91
CA LEU A 28 -7.67 4.53 1.76
C LEU A 28 -9.09 5.00 2.13
N GLY A 29 -9.84 4.18 2.86
CA GLY A 29 -11.18 4.54 3.36
C GLY A 29 -11.14 5.76 4.27
N LEU A 30 -10.23 5.77 5.24
CA LEU A 30 -10.04 6.90 6.16
C LEU A 30 -9.65 8.18 5.40
N SER A 31 -8.73 8.08 4.44
CA SER A 31 -8.28 9.24 3.66
C SER A 31 -9.39 9.79 2.76
N THR A 32 -10.18 8.91 2.14
CA THR A 32 -11.36 9.29 1.34
C THR A 32 -12.39 10.00 2.20
N PHE A 33 -12.70 9.45 3.37
CA PHE A 33 -13.61 10.07 4.34
C PHE A 33 -13.12 11.46 4.77
N ILE A 34 -11.83 11.59 5.10
CA ILE A 34 -11.22 12.86 5.50
C ILE A 34 -11.30 13.90 4.38
N VAL A 35 -10.92 13.55 3.15
CA VAL A 35 -10.97 14.48 2.03
C VAL A 35 -12.40 14.91 1.72
N GLY A 36 -13.33 13.96 1.66
CA GLY A 36 -14.75 14.26 1.47
C GLY A 36 -15.32 15.12 2.60
N GLY A 37 -14.99 14.81 3.85
CA GLY A 37 -15.40 15.56 5.03
C GLY A 37 -14.83 16.99 5.06
N LEU A 38 -13.57 17.18 4.66
CA LEU A 38 -12.96 18.51 4.53
C LEU A 38 -13.65 19.35 3.46
N ILE A 39 -13.94 18.77 2.29
CA ILE A 39 -14.62 19.48 1.20
C ILE A 39 -16.04 19.86 1.60
N ALA A 40 -16.83 18.91 2.11
CA ALA A 40 -18.20 19.16 2.54
C ALA A 40 -18.26 20.13 3.73
N GLY A 41 -17.41 19.90 4.73
CA GLY A 41 -17.31 20.72 5.93
C GLY A 41 -16.90 22.16 5.63
N TYR A 42 -16.05 22.39 4.62
CA TYR A 42 -15.71 23.72 4.16
C TYR A 42 -16.94 24.52 3.74
N PHE A 43 -17.75 23.97 2.82
CA PHE A 43 -18.96 24.66 2.35
C PHE A 43 -19.99 24.88 3.47
N ALA A 44 -20.11 23.93 4.39
CA ALA A 44 -21.01 24.06 5.53
C ALA A 44 -20.55 25.13 6.54
N ALA A 45 -19.24 25.35 6.69
CA ALA A 45 -18.68 26.21 7.73
C ALA A 45 -18.47 27.68 7.29
N VAL A 46 -18.30 27.95 5.99
CA VAL A 46 -18.10 29.31 5.44
C VAL A 46 -19.14 30.35 5.92
N PRO A 47 -20.44 30.03 6.07
CA PRO A 47 -21.41 30.99 6.61
C PRO A 47 -21.11 31.45 8.04
N TYR A 48 -20.53 30.58 8.87
CA TYR A 48 -20.35 30.78 10.30
C TYR A 48 -18.94 31.23 10.72
N ILE A 49 -17.97 31.14 9.80
CA ILE A 49 -16.56 31.41 10.09
C ILE A 49 -16.05 32.53 9.20
N LYS A 50 -15.22 33.42 9.75
CA LYS A 50 -14.46 34.37 8.96
C LYS A 50 -13.28 33.65 8.29
N CYS A 51 -13.53 33.10 7.10
CA CYS A 51 -12.48 32.42 6.33
C CYS A 51 -11.49 33.44 5.75
N GLY A 52 -10.31 33.54 6.37
CA GLY A 52 -9.18 34.29 5.84
C GLY A 52 -8.30 33.47 4.89
N PHE A 53 -7.36 34.15 4.22
CA PHE A 53 -6.39 33.52 3.31
C PHE A 53 -5.68 32.29 3.92
N TRP A 54 -5.25 32.39 5.17
CA TRP A 54 -4.57 31.30 5.89
C TRP A 54 -5.44 30.05 6.06
N MET A 55 -6.74 30.22 6.27
CA MET A 55 -7.66 29.09 6.44
C MET A 55 -7.86 28.36 5.10
N HIS A 56 -8.00 29.10 3.99
CA HIS A 56 -8.07 28.50 2.65
C HIS A 56 -6.78 27.77 2.28
N GLY A 57 -5.62 28.36 2.60
CA GLY A 57 -4.31 27.73 2.41
C GLY A 57 -4.20 26.41 3.18
N LEU A 58 -4.52 26.42 4.47
CA LEU A 58 -4.46 25.22 5.32
C LEU A 58 -5.43 24.13 4.84
N MET A 59 -6.66 24.49 4.45
CA MET A 59 -7.62 23.54 3.88
C MET A 59 -7.12 22.91 2.59
N THR A 60 -6.53 23.71 1.70
CA THR A 60 -5.94 23.22 0.45
C THR A 60 -4.80 22.25 0.71
N ILE A 61 -3.93 22.57 1.67
CA ILE A 61 -2.82 21.69 2.10
C ILE A 61 -3.37 20.38 2.67
N LEU A 62 -4.38 20.43 3.55
CA LEU A 62 -4.98 19.23 4.15
C LEU A 62 -5.64 18.32 3.11
N ILE A 63 -6.35 18.88 2.13
CA ILE A 63 -6.94 18.12 1.03
C ILE A 63 -5.85 17.52 0.14
N GLY A 64 -4.86 18.32 -0.26
CA GLY A 64 -3.73 17.86 -1.08
C GLY A 64 -2.94 16.74 -0.40
N LEU A 65 -2.73 16.84 0.91
CA LEU A 65 -2.08 15.80 1.71
C LEU A 65 -2.93 14.52 1.74
N GLY A 66 -4.25 14.64 1.89
CA GLY A 66 -5.18 13.51 1.77
C GLY A 66 -5.08 12.80 0.42
N VAL A 67 -5.07 13.54 -0.68
CA VAL A 67 -4.88 12.97 -2.03
C VAL A 67 -3.51 12.28 -2.16
N ALA A 68 -2.44 12.90 -1.67
CA ALA A 68 -1.10 12.29 -1.69
C ALA A 68 -1.04 10.98 -0.87
N ILE A 69 -1.73 10.92 0.26
CA ILE A 69 -1.89 9.70 1.05
C ILE A 69 -2.60 8.62 0.23
N MET A 70 -3.75 8.94 -0.39
CA MET A 70 -4.49 7.98 -1.22
C MET A 70 -3.62 7.40 -2.34
N ILE A 71 -2.88 8.25 -3.07
CA ILE A 71 -1.95 7.80 -4.12
C ILE A 71 -0.88 6.86 -3.56
N THR A 72 -0.28 7.21 -2.41
CA THR A 72 0.76 6.40 -1.77
C THR A 72 0.23 5.04 -1.33
N VAL A 73 -0.98 5.00 -0.79
CA VAL A 73 -1.67 3.79 -0.34
C VAL A 73 -2.03 2.89 -1.52
N ILE A 74 -2.57 3.45 -2.61
CA ILE A 74 -2.84 2.69 -3.85
C ILE A 74 -1.56 2.04 -4.36
N ARG A 75 -0.43 2.77 -4.38
CA ARG A 75 0.87 2.23 -4.78
C ARG A 75 1.41 1.15 -3.81
N ALA A 76 1.01 1.16 -2.55
CA ALA A 76 1.34 0.11 -1.59
C ALA A 76 0.47 -1.15 -1.81
N ALA A 77 -0.81 -0.97 -2.15
CA ALA A 77 -1.74 -2.04 -2.44
C ALA A 77 -1.49 -2.72 -3.79
N THR A 78 -0.94 -2.01 -4.79
CA THR A 78 -0.64 -2.57 -6.12
C THR A 78 0.17 -3.88 -6.00
N PRO A 79 -0.24 -4.96 -6.68
CA PRO A 79 0.49 -6.24 -6.64
C PRO A 79 1.95 -6.08 -7.04
N TYR A 80 2.82 -6.83 -6.39
CA TYR A 80 4.22 -6.91 -6.79
C TYR A 80 4.37 -8.01 -7.84
N LEU A 81 4.62 -7.61 -9.08
CA LEU A 81 4.77 -8.50 -10.22
C LEU A 81 6.18 -8.37 -10.78
N THR A 82 7.04 -9.35 -10.53
CA THR A 82 8.36 -9.44 -11.19
C THR A 82 8.25 -10.33 -12.41
N LYS A 83 8.80 -9.89 -13.53
CA LYS A 83 8.85 -10.72 -14.76
C LYS A 83 10.16 -11.52 -14.89
N ASP A 84 11.16 -11.18 -14.08
CA ASP A 84 12.52 -11.70 -14.21
C ASP A 84 12.73 -13.00 -13.41
N THR A 85 11.89 -14.00 -13.64
CA THR A 85 12.01 -15.27 -12.92
C THR A 85 11.51 -16.42 -13.76
N ASP A 86 12.33 -17.46 -13.81
CA ASP A 86 12.02 -18.72 -14.49
C ASP A 86 11.53 -19.75 -13.46
N SER A 87 10.45 -19.39 -12.74
CA SER A 87 9.89 -20.13 -11.61
C SER A 87 8.66 -20.94 -12.01
N LEU A 88 8.51 -22.13 -11.42
CA LEU A 88 7.32 -22.97 -11.54
C LEU A 88 6.33 -22.80 -10.37
N HIS A 89 6.70 -22.00 -9.36
CA HIS A 89 5.86 -21.70 -8.20
C HIS A 89 5.36 -20.26 -8.17
N PHE A 90 6.11 -19.31 -8.73
CA PHE A 90 5.75 -17.90 -8.73
C PHE A 90 4.72 -17.60 -9.83
N PHE A 91 3.52 -17.18 -9.43
CA PHE A 91 2.42 -16.96 -10.38
C PHE A 91 2.75 -15.97 -11.50
N GLY A 92 3.57 -14.94 -11.21
CA GLY A 92 3.97 -13.96 -12.23
C GLY A 92 4.87 -14.56 -13.31
N ALA A 93 5.71 -15.53 -12.95
CA ALA A 93 6.55 -16.27 -13.90
C ALA A 93 5.69 -17.23 -14.73
N ILE A 94 4.82 -18.00 -14.08
CA ILE A 94 3.90 -18.93 -14.74
C ILE A 94 2.99 -18.19 -15.74
N ALA A 95 2.46 -17.03 -15.35
CA ALA A 95 1.61 -16.21 -16.22
C ALA A 95 2.34 -15.60 -17.42
N CYS A 96 3.68 -15.56 -17.42
CA CYS A 96 4.49 -15.14 -18.57
C CYS A 96 4.87 -16.31 -19.50
N MET A 97 4.63 -17.56 -19.09
CA MET A 97 4.81 -18.75 -19.93
C MET A 97 3.56 -18.99 -20.77
N ASP A 98 3.72 -19.52 -21.97
CA ASP A 98 2.60 -20.05 -22.74
C ASP A 98 2.15 -21.40 -22.14
N GLY A 99 0.88 -21.77 -22.38
CA GLY A 99 0.32 -23.02 -21.86
C GLY A 99 1.18 -24.26 -22.18
N PRO A 100 1.61 -24.45 -23.45
CA PRO A 100 2.52 -25.54 -23.82
C PRO A 100 3.86 -25.50 -23.09
N GLY A 101 4.49 -24.33 -22.98
CA GLY A 101 5.77 -24.15 -22.28
C GLY A 101 5.67 -24.48 -20.79
N PHE A 102 4.59 -24.04 -20.12
CA PHE A 102 4.35 -24.39 -18.73
C PHE A 102 4.12 -25.90 -18.55
N CYS A 103 3.29 -26.54 -19.39
CA CYS A 103 3.06 -27.99 -19.33
C CYS A 103 4.35 -28.79 -19.54
N ALA A 104 5.17 -28.42 -20.52
CA ALA A 104 6.44 -29.09 -20.78
C ALA A 104 7.41 -28.94 -19.59
N LYS A 105 7.52 -27.72 -19.05
CA LYS A 105 8.46 -27.42 -17.96
C LYS A 105 8.04 -28.04 -16.62
N SER A 106 6.74 -28.04 -16.33
CA SER A 106 6.19 -28.65 -15.11
C SER A 106 6.24 -30.17 -15.11
N ALA A 107 6.19 -30.81 -16.29
CA ALA A 107 6.31 -32.26 -16.43
C ALA A 107 7.77 -32.75 -16.54
N ALA A 108 8.73 -31.85 -16.77
CA ALA A 108 10.13 -32.20 -16.88
C ALA A 108 10.67 -32.70 -15.52
N PRO A 109 11.53 -33.74 -15.51
CA PRO A 109 12.21 -34.16 -14.29
C PRO A 109 12.96 -32.98 -13.67
N CYS A 110 12.64 -32.69 -12.41
CA CYS A 110 13.25 -31.62 -11.63
C CYS A 110 14.08 -32.26 -10.53
N THR A 111 15.30 -31.78 -10.30
CA THR A 111 16.11 -32.23 -9.16
C THR A 111 15.64 -31.54 -7.88
N ASP A 112 15.89 -32.14 -6.73
CA ASP A 112 15.60 -31.52 -5.44
C ASP A 112 16.31 -30.14 -5.30
N GLU A 113 17.50 -29.98 -5.89
CA GLU A 113 18.23 -28.71 -5.84
C GLU A 113 17.61 -27.63 -6.73
N ASP A 114 17.05 -28.01 -7.89
CA ASP A 114 16.30 -27.09 -8.75
C ASP A 114 15.04 -26.56 -8.04
N GLU A 115 14.32 -27.45 -7.33
CA GLU A 115 13.16 -27.07 -6.54
C GLU A 115 13.56 -26.15 -5.37
N LEU A 116 14.64 -26.48 -4.65
CA LEU A 116 15.16 -25.63 -3.57
C LEU A 116 15.59 -24.26 -4.09
N LYS A 117 16.23 -24.20 -5.27
CA LYS A 117 16.61 -22.94 -5.91
C LYS A 117 15.40 -22.08 -6.24
N ASP A 118 14.35 -22.67 -6.80
CA ASP A 118 13.10 -21.94 -7.10
C ASP A 118 12.44 -21.39 -5.81
N LEU A 119 12.34 -22.24 -4.77
CA LEU A 119 11.79 -21.81 -3.47
C LEU A 119 12.62 -20.69 -2.82
N ARG A 120 13.96 -20.75 -2.88
CA ARG A 120 14.84 -19.69 -2.38
C ARG A 120 14.60 -18.38 -3.14
N ASN A 121 14.47 -18.43 -4.46
CA ASN A 121 14.17 -17.27 -5.30
C ASN A 121 12.80 -16.68 -4.93
N GLN A 122 11.78 -17.52 -4.76
CA GLN A 122 10.44 -17.08 -4.38
C GLN A 122 10.43 -16.39 -3.01
N VAL A 123 11.09 -16.96 -2.00
CA VAL A 123 11.27 -16.34 -0.68
C VAL A 123 11.90 -14.96 -0.82
N HIS A 124 12.99 -14.83 -1.59
CA HIS A 124 13.68 -13.56 -1.77
C HIS A 124 12.81 -12.51 -2.49
N GLN A 125 12.08 -12.90 -3.52
CA GLN A 125 11.19 -12.03 -4.28
C GLN A 125 10.00 -11.54 -3.45
N LEU A 126 9.34 -12.46 -2.73
CA LEU A 126 8.23 -12.11 -1.85
C LEU A 126 8.69 -11.15 -0.75
N ALA A 127 9.82 -11.42 -0.11
CA ALA A 127 10.40 -10.53 0.91
C ALA A 127 10.75 -9.14 0.36
N SER A 128 11.30 -9.07 -0.85
CA SER A 128 11.65 -7.81 -1.53
C SER A 128 10.40 -6.99 -1.86
N GLY A 129 9.37 -7.63 -2.42
CA GLY A 129 8.09 -7.01 -2.70
C GLY A 129 7.40 -6.50 -1.43
N LEU A 130 7.36 -7.30 -0.37
CA LEU A 130 6.82 -6.91 0.94
C LEU A 130 7.54 -5.70 1.50
N THR A 131 8.87 -5.70 1.49
CA THR A 131 9.68 -4.56 1.95
C THR A 131 9.29 -3.29 1.19
N GLY A 132 9.14 -3.39 -0.12
CA GLY A 132 8.71 -2.27 -0.97
C GLY A 132 7.30 -1.77 -0.66
N LYS A 133 6.37 -2.66 -0.30
CA LYS A 133 5.00 -2.30 0.07
C LYS A 133 4.92 -1.68 1.46
N PHE A 134 5.55 -2.30 2.47
CA PHE A 134 5.59 -1.76 3.83
C PHE A 134 6.29 -0.40 3.92
N LYS A 135 7.34 -0.15 3.13
CA LYS A 135 7.96 1.18 3.05
C LYS A 135 6.96 2.25 2.62
N LYS A 136 6.16 1.99 1.57
CA LYS A 136 5.12 2.93 1.10
C LYS A 136 4.01 3.10 2.13
N LEU A 137 3.57 2.00 2.76
CA LEU A 137 2.56 2.07 3.82
C LEU A 137 3.06 2.86 5.04
N LYS A 138 4.34 2.72 5.41
CA LYS A 138 4.99 3.53 6.44
C LYS A 138 4.99 5.00 6.07
N THR A 139 5.34 5.34 4.83
CA THR A 139 5.27 6.72 4.33
C THR A 139 3.86 7.28 4.43
N ALA A 140 2.84 6.52 4.01
CA ALA A 140 1.44 6.93 4.15
C ALA A 140 1.06 7.17 5.62
N GLY A 141 1.53 6.32 6.55
CA GLY A 141 1.33 6.50 7.99
C GLY A 141 1.95 7.79 8.52
N ILE A 142 3.17 8.12 8.10
CA ILE A 142 3.84 9.38 8.47
C ILE A 142 3.05 10.59 7.94
N LEU A 143 2.61 10.55 6.68
CA LEU A 143 1.78 11.61 6.10
C LEU A 143 0.46 11.78 6.85
N PHE A 144 -0.18 10.69 7.26
CA PHE A 144 -1.35 10.72 8.13
C PHE A 144 -1.07 11.42 9.46
N THR A 145 0.05 11.06 10.13
CA THR A 145 0.45 11.71 11.39
C THR A 145 0.61 13.22 11.21
N ILE A 146 1.25 13.65 10.12
CA ILE A 146 1.37 15.08 9.78
C ILE A 146 -0.03 15.71 9.58
N GLN A 147 -0.91 15.03 8.84
CA GLN A 147 -2.28 15.50 8.60
C GLN A 147 -3.06 15.68 9.90
N PHE A 148 -2.91 14.77 10.87
CA PHE A 148 -3.53 14.89 12.18
C PHE A 148 -3.03 16.09 12.98
N TYR A 149 -1.73 16.40 12.94
CA TYR A 149 -1.23 17.63 13.58
C TYR A 149 -1.79 18.90 12.92
N LEU A 150 -1.90 18.91 11.59
CA LEU A 150 -2.51 20.02 10.86
C LEU A 150 -4.01 20.17 11.14
N PHE A 151 -4.72 19.08 11.45
CA PHE A 151 -6.10 19.15 11.91
C PHE A 151 -6.26 19.89 13.23
N ILE A 152 -5.32 19.74 14.16
CA ILE A 152 -5.33 20.51 15.43
C ILE A 152 -5.22 22.01 15.12
N LEU A 153 -4.32 22.38 14.21
CA LEU A 153 -4.18 23.78 13.78
C LEU A 153 -5.47 24.30 13.13
N LEU A 154 -6.10 23.51 12.24
CA LEU A 154 -7.36 23.88 11.62
C LEU A 154 -8.46 24.09 12.67
N PHE A 155 -8.55 23.20 13.65
CA PHE A 155 -9.54 23.30 14.73
C PHE A 155 -9.36 24.59 15.55
N LEU A 156 -8.13 24.92 15.93
CA LEU A 156 -7.82 26.18 16.64
C LEU A 156 -8.20 27.41 15.79
N MET A 157 -7.89 27.39 14.49
CA MET A 157 -8.25 28.48 13.58
C MET A 157 -9.77 28.67 13.47
N ILE A 158 -10.53 27.57 13.40
CA ILE A 158 -12.00 27.60 13.38
C ILE A 158 -12.53 28.27 14.65
N LEU A 159 -12.06 27.85 15.83
CA LEU A 159 -12.52 28.40 17.11
C LEU A 159 -12.22 29.90 17.25
N CYS A 160 -11.02 30.33 16.84
CA CYS A 160 -10.64 31.74 16.94
C CYS A 160 -11.31 32.65 15.90
N ASN A 161 -11.89 32.10 14.83
CA ASN A 161 -12.50 32.87 13.73
C ASN A 161 -14.01 32.63 13.60
N LEU A 162 -14.64 32.06 14.63
CA LEU A 162 -16.09 31.96 14.70
C LEU A 162 -16.71 33.36 14.70
N LYS A 163 -17.77 33.56 13.92
CA LYS A 163 -18.46 34.85 13.79
C LYS A 163 -19.27 35.21 15.03
#